data_AF-A0A850MEB8-F1
#
_entry.id   AF-A0A850MEB8-F1
#
_cell.length_a   1.000
_cell.length_b   1.000
_cell.length_c   1.000
_cell.angle_alpha   90.00
_cell.angle_beta   90.00
_cell.angle_gamma   90.00
#
_symmetry.space_group_name_H-M   'P 1'
#
loop_
_entity.id
_entity.type
_entity.pdbx_description
1 polymer ?
#
loop_
_entity_poly.entity_id
_entity_poly.type
_entity_poly.pdbx_seq_one_letter_code
_entity_poly.pdbx_strand_id
1 'polypeptide(L)'
;MIKSVYPPDKAVEVGKVFVKAVGKPLPSGVKRIESYAVVTEQGIETYTIYRIKDEKYVEGIKEMQARLIGFHDIVGFRYRMTPVMTAAEALPLIQIEPPDYKS
;
A
#
# COMPACT_ATOMS: atom_id res chain seq x y z
N MET A 1 3.78 2.23 -0.69
CA MET A 1 3.25 2.03 0.68
C MET A 1 1.76 2.30 0.69
N ILE A 2 0.99 1.54 1.47
CA ILE A 2 -0.44 1.76 1.70
C ILE A 2 -0.63 1.96 3.20
N LYS A 3 -1.13 3.13 3.59
CA LYS A 3 -1.60 3.41 4.95
C LYS A 3 -3.12 3.24 4.97
N SER A 4 -3.68 2.50 5.92
CA SER A 4 -5.12 2.52 6.21
C SER A 4 -5.39 2.82 7.68
N VAL A 5 -6.56 3.39 7.95
CA VAL A 5 -7.05 3.74 9.29
C VAL A 5 -8.51 3.32 9.39
N TYR A 6 -8.88 2.66 10.48
CA TYR A 6 -10.27 2.27 10.73
C TYR A 6 -10.63 2.28 12.22
N PRO A 7 -11.91 2.51 12.56
CA PRO A 7 -12.37 2.45 13.94
C PRO A 7 -12.15 1.07 14.59
N PRO A 8 -11.80 0.99 15.88
CA PRO A 8 -11.58 -0.29 16.56
C PRO A 8 -12.79 -1.24 16.54
N ASP A 9 -14.01 -0.70 16.61
CA ASP A 9 -15.26 -1.47 16.53
C ASP A 9 -15.48 -2.10 15.14
N LYS A 10 -14.75 -1.65 14.12
CA LYS A 10 -14.76 -2.21 12.76
C LYS A 10 -13.67 -3.24 12.51
N ALA A 11 -12.81 -3.54 13.48
CA ALA A 11 -11.66 -4.43 13.29
C ALA A 11 -12.03 -5.82 12.74
N VAL A 12 -13.13 -6.41 13.22
CA VAL A 12 -13.60 -7.73 12.76
C VAL A 12 -14.09 -7.67 11.29
N GLU A 13 -14.78 -6.59 10.91
CA GLU A 13 -15.28 -6.38 9.55
C GLU A 13 -14.11 -6.19 8.58
N VAL A 14 -13.15 -5.35 8.96
CA VAL A 14 -11.89 -5.14 8.22
C VAL A 14 -11.11 -6.44 8.06
N GLY A 15 -10.99 -7.24 9.13
CA GLY A 15 -10.32 -8.54 9.09
C GLY A 15 -10.96 -9.51 8.09
N LYS A 16 -12.30 -9.58 8.04
CA LYS A 16 -13.04 -10.42 7.07
C LYS A 16 -12.77 -9.99 5.63
N VAL A 17 -12.79 -8.69 5.34
CA VAL A 17 -12.48 -8.16 4.00
C VAL A 17 -11.01 -8.43 3.65
N PHE A 18 -10.10 -8.23 4.60
CA PHE A 18 -8.67 -8.50 4.41
C PHE A 18 -8.40 -9.95 4.05
N VAL A 19 -8.94 -10.91 4.80
CA VAL A 19 -8.78 -12.35 4.49
C VAL A 19 -9.26 -12.68 3.08
N LYS A 20 -10.41 -12.13 2.64
CA LYS A 20 -10.89 -12.28 1.26
C LYS A 20 -9.95 -11.65 0.23
N ALA A 21 -9.38 -10.49 0.54
CA ALA A 21 -8.47 -9.77 -0.35
C ALA A 21 -7.10 -10.45 -0.48
N VAL A 22 -6.56 -11.02 0.60
CA VAL A 22 -5.28 -11.75 0.58
C VAL A 22 -5.41 -13.20 0.13
N GLY A 23 -6.62 -13.77 0.17
CA GLY A 23 -6.91 -15.08 -0.42
C GLY A 23 -6.73 -15.12 -1.95
N LYS A 24 -6.67 -13.95 -2.60
CA LYS A 24 -6.29 -13.82 -4.01
C LYS A 24 -4.77 -13.60 -4.12
N PRO A 25 -4.04 -14.38 -4.94
CA PRO A 25 -2.60 -14.19 -5.13
C PRO A 25 -2.30 -12.77 -5.56
N LEU A 26 -1.20 -12.17 -5.10
CA LEU A 26 -0.81 -10.81 -5.48
C LEU A 26 -0.61 -10.69 -7.00
N PRO A 27 -0.81 -9.48 -7.57
CA PRO A 27 -0.55 -9.23 -8.99
C PRO A 27 0.87 -9.66 -9.40
N SER A 28 1.04 -10.05 -10.67
CA SER A 28 2.38 -10.35 -11.19
C SER A 28 3.29 -9.12 -11.03
N GLY A 29 4.49 -9.33 -10.48
CA GLY A 29 5.44 -8.24 -10.21
C GLY A 29 5.17 -7.44 -8.93
N VAL A 30 4.14 -7.79 -8.14
CA VAL A 30 3.88 -7.18 -6.83
C VAL A 30 4.24 -8.15 -5.71
N LYS A 31 5.13 -7.73 -4.81
CA LYS A 31 5.51 -8.47 -3.61
C LYS A 31 5.22 -7.63 -2.38
N ARG A 32 4.48 -8.18 -1.43
CA ARG A 32 4.38 -7.59 -0.08
C ARG A 32 5.72 -7.77 0.63
N ILE A 33 6.30 -6.68 1.11
CA ILE A 33 7.53 -6.69 1.91
C ILE A 33 7.16 -6.93 3.37
N GLU A 34 6.30 -6.08 3.94
CA GLU A 34 5.90 -6.16 5.34
C GLU A 34 4.54 -5.50 5.59
N SER A 35 3.88 -5.83 6.71
CA SER A 35 2.67 -5.19 7.21
C SER A 35 2.76 -4.90 8.71
N TYR A 36 2.60 -3.64 9.07
CA TYR A 36 2.56 -3.20 10.46
C TYR A 36 1.15 -2.75 10.83
N ALA A 37 0.79 -2.91 12.10
CA ALA A 37 -0.44 -2.38 12.68
C ALA A 37 -0.10 -1.67 13.99
N VAL A 38 -0.76 -0.55 14.23
CA VAL A 38 -0.62 0.25 15.46
C VAL A 38 -1.97 0.81 15.85
N VAL A 39 -2.23 0.88 17.15
CA VAL A 39 -3.42 1.57 17.69
C VAL A 39 -3.05 3.02 17.98
N THR A 40 -3.79 3.96 17.43
CA THR A 40 -3.63 5.40 17.62
C THR A 40 -4.93 6.03 18.10
N GLU A 41 -4.90 7.31 18.44
CA GLU A 41 -6.12 8.08 18.77
C GLU A 41 -7.14 8.12 17.63
N GLN A 42 -6.69 7.91 16.38
CA GLN A 42 -7.53 7.94 15.18
C GLN A 42 -8.16 6.57 14.87
N GLY A 43 -7.84 5.54 15.64
CA GLY A 43 -8.26 4.16 15.44
C GLY A 43 -7.08 3.22 15.23
N ILE A 44 -7.33 2.11 14.54
CA ILE A 44 -6.27 1.16 14.17
C ILE A 44 -5.69 1.61 12.83
N GLU A 45 -4.40 1.89 12.81
CA GLU A 45 -3.66 2.18 11.59
C GLU A 45 -2.89 0.95 11.13
N THR A 46 -2.85 0.73 9.82
CA THR A 46 -2.01 -0.29 9.21
C THR A 46 -1.13 0.32 8.13
N TYR A 47 0.09 -0.18 8.04
CA TYR A 47 1.10 0.23 7.07
C TYR A 47 1.56 -1.00 6.32
N THR A 48 1.20 -1.10 5.04
CA THR A 48 1.65 -2.20 4.20
C THR A 48 2.61 -1.70 3.14
N ILE A 49 3.78 -2.31 3.09
CA ILE A 49 4.83 -2.00 2.12
C ILE A 49 4.80 -3.08 1.04
N TYR A 50 4.70 -2.62 -0.21
CA TYR A 50 4.77 -3.46 -1.40
C TYR A 50 5.94 -3.01 -2.26
N ARG A 51 6.67 -3.96 -2.82
CA ARG A 51 7.58 -3.76 -3.95
C ARG A 51 6.82 -4.11 -5.22
N ILE A 52 6.78 -3.18 -6.16
CA ILE A 52 6.25 -3.39 -7.50
C ILE A 52 7.45 -3.33 -8.44
N LYS A 53 7.57 -4.27 -9.36
CA LYS A 53 8.59 -4.20 -10.41
C LYS A 53 8.29 -3.02 -11.34
N ASP A 54 9.32 -2.33 -11.80
CA ASP A 54 9.19 -1.09 -12.58
C ASP A 54 8.36 -1.30 -13.85
N GLU A 55 8.60 -2.39 -14.58
CA GLU A 55 7.86 -2.73 -15.80
C GLU A 55 6.38 -3.06 -15.54
N LYS A 56 6.01 -3.29 -14.28
CA LYS A 56 4.64 -3.57 -13.81
C LYS A 56 4.07 -2.45 -12.94
N TYR A 57 4.73 -1.29 -12.84
CA TYR A 57 4.33 -0.25 -11.90
C TYR A 57 2.87 0.20 -12.06
N VAL A 58 2.47 0.62 -13.27
CA VAL A 58 1.11 1.13 -13.53
C VAL A 58 0.05 0.06 -13.31
N GLU A 59 0.29 -1.16 -13.82
CA GLU A 59 -0.61 -2.31 -13.67
C GLU A 59 -0.74 -2.71 -12.19
N GLY A 60 0.39 -2.82 -11.48
CA GLY A 60 0.45 -3.16 -10.07
C GLY A 60 -0.29 -2.14 -9.20
N ILE A 61 -0.13 -0.84 -9.46
CA ILE A 61 -0.86 0.22 -8.75
C ILE A 61 -2.37 0.09 -8.97
N LYS A 62 -2.82 -0.12 -10.21
CA LYS A 62 -4.25 -0.29 -10.55
C LYS A 62 -4.86 -1.52 -9.85
N GLU A 63 -4.16 -2.64 -9.87
CA GLU A 63 -4.62 -3.86 -9.20
C GLU A 63 -4.63 -3.74 -7.68
N MET A 64 -3.64 -3.03 -7.11
CA MET A 64 -3.64 -2.74 -5.67
C MET A 64 -4.80 -1.84 -5.26
N GLN A 65 -5.18 -0.84 -6.08
CA GLN A 65 -6.39 -0.05 -5.84
C GLN A 65 -7.65 -0.92 -5.88
N ALA A 66 -7.77 -1.81 -6.86
CA ALA A 66 -8.94 -2.69 -6.98
C ALA A 66 -9.15 -3.57 -5.74
N ARG A 67 -8.06 -4.00 -5.09
CA ARG A 67 -8.13 -4.75 -3.82
C ARG A 67 -8.66 -3.93 -2.65
N LEU A 68 -8.45 -2.62 -2.68
CA LEU A 68 -8.89 -1.71 -1.60
C LEU A 68 -10.37 -1.31 -1.74
N ILE A 69 -10.99 -1.49 -2.91
CA ILE A 69 -12.41 -1.21 -3.14
C ILE A 69 -13.29 -1.99 -2.15
N GLY A 70 -12.93 -3.22 -1.81
CA GLY A 70 -13.70 -4.03 -0.87
C GLY A 70 -13.81 -3.46 0.55
N PHE A 71 -12.98 -2.47 0.90
CA PHE A 71 -13.04 -1.79 2.19
C PHE A 71 -13.85 -0.49 2.15
N HIS A 72 -14.31 -0.03 0.97
CA HIS A 72 -15.06 1.23 0.83
C HIS A 72 -16.40 1.22 1.57
N ASP A 73 -17.01 0.05 1.72
CA ASP A 73 -18.30 -0.11 2.42
C ASP A 73 -18.17 -0.05 3.95
N ILE A 74 -16.94 -0.10 4.48
CA ILE A 74 -16.68 -0.05 5.92
C ILE A 74 -16.66 1.41 6.38
N VAL A 75 -17.72 1.83 7.07
CA VAL A 75 -17.85 3.19 7.61
C VAL A 75 -16.65 3.53 8.50
N GLY A 76 -15.99 4.66 8.20
CA GLY A 76 -14.81 5.14 8.93
C GLY A 76 -13.48 4.58 8.42
N PHE A 77 -13.48 3.58 7.54
CA PHE A 77 -12.27 3.09 6.88
C PHE A 77 -11.75 4.15 5.90
N ARG A 78 -10.46 4.48 6.01
CA ARG A 78 -9.76 5.37 5.10
C ARG A 78 -8.44 4.75 4.72
N TYR A 79 -7.97 5.00 3.50
CA TYR A 79 -6.63 4.61 3.09
C TYR A 79 -5.97 5.67 2.23
N ARG A 80 -4.65 5.61 2.19
CA ARG A 80 -3.79 6.38 1.28
C ARG A 80 -2.74 5.44 0.71
N MET A 81 -2.67 5.38 -0.61
CA MET A 81 -1.58 4.74 -1.30
C MET A 81 -0.56 5.80 -1.68
N THR A 82 0.64 5.69 -1.14
CA THR A 82 1.77 6.56 -1.45
C THR A 82 2.80 5.72 -2.20
N PRO A 83 2.99 5.93 -3.51
CA PRO A 83 4.15 5.41 -4.19
C PRO A 83 5.40 5.95 -3.52
N VAL A 84 6.31 5.04 -3.18
CA VAL A 84 7.60 5.39 -2.59
C VAL A 84 8.63 4.90 -3.58
N MET A 85 9.53 5.80 -3.96
CA MET A 85 10.66 5.54 -4.84
C MET A 85 11.91 6.05 -4.12
N THR A 86 13.06 5.49 -4.47
CA THR A 86 14.35 5.98 -4.00
C THR A 86 14.59 7.40 -4.54
N ALA A 87 15.48 8.15 -3.88
CA ALA A 87 15.90 9.45 -4.40
C ALA A 87 16.49 9.33 -5.82
N ALA A 88 17.24 8.25 -6.09
CA ALA A 88 17.82 8.00 -7.40
C ALA A 88 16.77 7.82 -8.50
N GLU A 89 15.63 7.20 -8.18
CA GLU A 89 14.49 7.04 -9.10
C GLU A 89 13.66 8.33 -9.24
N ALA A 90 13.61 9.16 -8.19
CA ALA A 90 12.83 10.40 -8.19
C ALA A 90 13.48 11.54 -8.95
N LEU A 91 14.80 11.69 -8.86
CA LEU A 91 15.54 12.83 -9.43
C LEU A 91 15.37 12.96 -10.97
N PRO A 92 15.43 11.87 -11.76
CA PRO A 92 15.17 11.93 -13.20
C PRO A 92 13.77 12.47 -13.55
N LEU A 93 12.77 12.28 -12.70
CA LEU A 93 11.39 12.78 -12.94
C LEU A 93 11.29 14.30 -12.90
N ILE A 94 12.26 14.95 -12.25
CA ILE A 94 12.39 16.41 -12.20
C ILE A 94 13.60 16.91 -12.99
N GLN A 95 14.11 16.08 -13.92
CA GLN A 95 15.23 16.41 -14.81
C GLN A 95 16.55 16.69 -14.07
N ILE A 96 16.75 16.05 -12.92
CA ILE A 96 18.00 16.11 -12.15
C ILE A 96 18.70 14.75 -12.22
N GLU A 97 20.00 14.75 -12.51
CA GLU A 97 20.79 13.52 -12.47
C GLU A 97 21.01 13.08 -11.02
N PRO A 98 20.81 11.79 -10.70
CA PRO A 98 21.07 11.29 -9.37
C PRO A 98 22.58 11.33 -9.05
N PRO A 99 22.97 11.72 -7.83
CA PRO A 99 24.36 11.70 -7.45
C PRO A 99 24.89 10.26 -7.48
N ASP A 100 26.14 10.10 -7.91
CA ASP A 100 26.82 8.81 -7.98
C ASP A 100 27.11 8.33 -6.55
N TYR A 101 26.13 7.68 -5.93
CA TYR A 101 26.29 7.04 -4.62
C TYR A 101 27.19 5.81 -4.83
N LYS A 102 28.51 6.01 -4.71
CA LYS A 102 29.45 4.90 -4.57
C LYS A 102 29.07 4.12 -3.31
N SER A 103 28.45 2.95 -3.50
CA SER A 103 28.23 1.94 -2.47
C SER A 103 29.51 1.22 -2.10
#